data_AF-A0A8S1BUY4-F1
#
_entry.id   AF-A0A8S1BUY4-F1
#
_cell.length_a   1.000
_cell.length_b   1.000
_cell.length_c   1.000
_cell.angle_alpha   90.00
_cell.angle_beta   90.00
_cell.angle_gamma   90.00
#
_symmetry.space_group_name_H-M   'P 1'
#
loop_
_entity.id
_entity.type
_entity.pdbx_description
1 polymer ?
#
loop_
_entity_poly.entity_id
_entity_poly.type
_entity_poly.pdbx_seq_one_letter_code
_entity_poly.pdbx_strand_id
1 'polypeptide(L)'
;MKNKGQGKIFRPKKAINRKSKVELVFDPDARRDFLTGFHKRKMARQKKAQEELAAELKAEKKRIKEEAKNLHNTMVVSHRPIPEVEELLGKEETFDFEQHSVSIKELSTAVMADDNFWIGENRVNIFIHCSFGWTFMILTAVFHLDIL
;
A
#
# COMPACT_ATOMS: atom_id res chain seq x y z
N MET A 1 -37.00 6.11 62.15
CA MET A 1 -36.16 6.24 60.94
C MET A 1 -35.71 7.70 60.84
N LYS A 2 -34.40 8.01 60.88
CA LYS A 2 -33.89 9.39 60.80
C LYS A 2 -33.27 9.62 59.42
N ASN A 3 -33.93 10.41 58.58
CA ASN A 3 -33.45 10.82 57.26
C ASN A 3 -32.24 11.75 57.41
N LYS A 4 -31.07 11.30 56.94
CA LYS A 4 -29.89 12.18 56.84
C LYS A 4 -30.04 13.06 55.60
N GLY A 5 -30.28 14.35 55.83
CA GLY A 5 -30.31 15.36 54.78
C GLY A 5 -28.97 15.40 54.04
N GLN A 6 -29.04 15.39 52.71
CA GLN A 6 -27.87 15.47 51.86
C GLN A 6 -27.34 16.92 51.90
N GLY A 7 -26.29 17.15 52.68
CA GLY A 7 -25.62 18.44 52.73
C GLY A 7 -25.03 18.80 51.36
N LYS A 8 -25.26 20.03 50.88
CA LYS A 8 -24.67 20.51 49.64
C LYS A 8 -23.17 20.65 49.85
N ILE A 9 -22.37 19.87 49.13
CA ILE A 9 -20.90 19.96 49.16
C ILE A 9 -20.50 21.30 48.55
N PHE A 10 -20.07 22.25 49.38
CA PHE A 10 -19.46 23.50 48.89
C PHE A 10 -18.09 23.17 48.30
N ARG A 11 -18.01 23.11 46.97
CA ARG A 11 -16.73 22.93 46.27
C ARG A 11 -16.05 24.30 46.16
N PRO A 12 -14.84 24.50 46.74
CA PRO A 12 -14.13 25.76 46.58
C PRO A 12 -13.81 26.00 45.10
N LYS A 13 -14.07 27.22 44.63
CA LYS A 13 -13.82 27.61 43.24
C LYS A 13 -12.32 27.60 42.98
N LYS A 14 -11.86 26.83 42.00
CA LYS A 14 -10.43 26.71 41.67
C LYS A 14 -9.88 28.10 41.34
N ALA A 15 -8.76 28.48 41.96
CA ALA A 15 -8.15 29.80 41.75
C ALA A 15 -7.82 29.99 40.26
N ILE A 16 -8.33 31.09 39.67
CA ILE A 16 -8.10 31.42 38.28
C ILE A 16 -6.61 31.73 38.12
N ASN A 17 -5.93 30.97 37.25
CA ASN A 17 -4.52 31.20 36.97
C ASN A 17 -4.37 32.53 36.23
N ARG A 18 -3.82 33.55 36.91
CA ARG A 18 -3.63 34.89 36.34
C ARG A 18 -2.69 34.90 35.12
N LYS A 19 -1.84 33.87 34.95
CA LYS A 19 -0.97 33.71 33.78
C LYS A 19 -1.72 33.29 32.51
N SER A 20 -2.88 32.64 32.63
CA SER A 20 -3.71 32.25 31.48
C SER A 20 -4.83 33.26 31.22
N LYS A 21 -4.75 34.46 31.81
CA LYS A 21 -5.73 35.52 31.57
C LYS A 21 -5.49 36.07 30.16
N VAL A 22 -6.42 35.82 29.26
CA VAL A 22 -6.39 36.33 27.88
C VAL A 22 -7.01 37.73 27.88
N GLU A 23 -6.24 38.74 27.51
CA GLU A 23 -6.73 40.10 27.30
C GLU A 23 -7.20 40.25 25.86
N LEU A 24 -8.48 40.60 25.67
CA LEU A 24 -9.06 40.84 24.35
C LEU A 24 -8.85 42.32 23.99
N VAL A 25 -7.75 42.60 23.29
CA VAL A 25 -7.49 43.94 22.76
C VAL A 25 -8.04 44.02 21.34
N PHE A 26 -8.80 45.07 21.07
CA PHE A 26 -9.31 45.34 19.73
C PHE A 26 -8.27 46.06 18.90
N ASP A 27 -7.77 45.38 17.87
CA ASP A 27 -6.93 45.97 16.85
C ASP A 27 -7.76 46.25 15.58
N PRO A 28 -7.92 47.53 15.17
CA PRO A 28 -8.66 47.87 13.97
C PRO A 28 -8.06 47.27 12.70
N ASP A 29 -6.75 47.04 12.65
CA ASP A 29 -6.05 46.54 11.46
C ASP A 29 -6.30 45.04 11.28
N ALA A 30 -6.15 44.28 12.36
CA ALA A 30 -6.52 42.87 12.40
C ALA A 30 -8.00 42.66 12.04
N ARG A 31 -8.89 43.58 12.42
CA ARG A 31 -10.30 43.53 12.00
C ARG A 31 -10.46 43.75 10.51
N ARG A 32 -9.77 44.73 9.91
CA ARG A 32 -9.82 44.99 8.46
C ARG A 32 -9.34 43.77 7.68
N ASP A 33 -8.26 43.16 8.11
CA ASP A 33 -7.73 41.92 7.52
C ASP A 33 -8.67 40.74 7.71
N PHE A 34 -9.30 40.60 8.86
CA PHE A 34 -10.28 39.54 9.10
C PHE A 34 -11.50 39.70 8.20
N LEU A 35 -12.04 40.91 8.07
CA LEU A 35 -13.22 41.16 7.25
C LEU A 35 -12.96 41.06 5.75
N THR A 36 -11.78 41.41 5.26
CA THR A 36 -11.47 41.33 3.81
C THR A 36 -10.78 40.03 3.41
N GLY A 37 -10.12 39.35 4.35
CA GLY A 37 -9.29 38.16 4.11
C GLY A 37 -10.04 36.84 3.86
N PHE A 38 -11.29 36.86 3.38
CA PHE A 38 -12.06 35.63 3.11
C PHE A 38 -11.37 34.71 2.10
N HIS A 39 -10.82 35.28 1.01
CA HIS A 39 -10.10 34.51 0.00
C HIS A 39 -8.84 33.87 0.60
N LYS A 40 -8.06 34.62 1.39
CA LYS A 40 -6.89 34.10 2.12
C LYS A 40 -7.27 32.90 3.00
N ARG A 41 -8.37 32.99 3.75
CA ARG A 41 -8.87 31.87 4.58
C ARG A 41 -9.36 30.68 3.74
N LYS A 42 -10.04 30.94 2.62
CA LYS A 42 -10.49 29.88 1.70
C LYS A 42 -9.30 29.11 1.15
N MET A 43 -8.29 29.82 0.66
CA MET A 43 -7.04 29.23 0.17
C MET A 43 -6.30 28.47 1.28
N ALA A 44 -6.22 29.03 2.49
CA ALA A 44 -5.60 28.35 3.63
C ALA A 44 -6.31 27.03 3.98
N ARG A 45 -7.65 27.01 3.97
CA ARG A 45 -8.43 25.77 4.18
C ARG A 45 -8.19 24.75 3.07
N GLN A 46 -8.18 25.19 1.81
CA GLN A 46 -7.90 24.31 0.67
C GLN A 46 -6.50 23.70 0.75
N LYS A 47 -5.49 24.53 1.03
CA LYS A 47 -4.11 24.09 1.19
C LYS A 47 -3.97 23.10 2.33
N LYS A 48 -4.58 23.38 3.48
CA LYS A 48 -4.59 22.45 4.63
C LYS A 48 -5.20 21.10 4.26
N ALA A 49 -6.35 21.09 3.58
CA ALA A 49 -6.98 19.86 3.13
C ALA A 49 -6.12 19.08 2.11
N GLN A 50 -5.44 19.78 1.19
CA GLN A 50 -4.50 19.16 0.25
C GLN A 50 -3.28 18.56 0.95
N GLU A 51 -2.72 19.26 1.95
CA GLU A 51 -1.58 18.78 2.74
C GLU A 51 -1.95 17.56 3.58
N GLU A 52 -3.13 17.57 4.22
CA GLU A 52 -3.65 16.43 4.98
C GLU A 52 -3.83 15.20 4.08
N LEU A 53 -4.47 15.37 2.92
CA LEU A 53 -4.66 14.30 1.94
C LEU A 53 -3.32 13.78 1.40
N ALA A 54 -2.36 14.66 1.11
CA ALA A 54 -1.03 14.25 0.65
C ALA A 54 -0.26 13.48 1.73
N ALA A 55 -0.39 13.88 3.00
CA ALA A 55 0.22 13.17 4.12
C ALA A 55 -0.39 11.77 4.30
N GLU A 56 -1.71 11.64 4.21
CA GLU A 56 -2.42 10.37 4.28
C GLU A 56 -2.02 9.43 3.14
N LEU A 57 -1.99 9.92 1.89
CA LEU A 57 -1.52 9.13 0.74
C LEU A 57 -0.07 8.65 0.91
N LYS A 58 0.81 9.49 1.48
CA LYS A 58 2.20 9.11 1.72
C LYS A 58 2.30 8.04 2.80
N ALA A 59 1.53 8.15 3.87
CA ALA A 59 1.46 7.15 4.93
C ALA A 59 0.95 5.81 4.39
N GLU A 60 -0.11 5.83 3.59
CA GLU A 60 -0.72 4.63 3.02
C GLU A 60 0.21 3.94 2.03
N LYS A 61 0.87 4.69 1.14
CA LYS A 61 1.91 4.14 0.25
C LYS A 61 3.04 3.46 1.02
N LYS A 62 3.45 4.03 2.15
CA LYS A 62 4.49 3.45 3.00
C LYS A 62 4.00 2.14 3.63
N ARG A 63 2.77 2.10 4.16
CA ARG A 63 2.14 0.90 4.71
C ARG A 63 2.09 -0.23 3.68
N ILE A 64 1.55 0.03 2.49
CA ILE A 64 1.46 -0.95 1.39
C ILE A 64 2.84 -1.47 1.01
N LYS A 65 3.85 -0.59 0.92
CA LYS A 65 5.23 -0.99 0.58
C LYS A 65 5.84 -1.91 1.64
N GLU A 66 5.61 -1.62 2.92
CA GLU A 66 6.07 -2.46 4.03
C GLU A 66 5.36 -3.82 4.04
N GLU A 67 4.05 -3.84 3.82
CA GLU A 67 3.26 -5.06 3.69
C GLU A 67 3.75 -5.92 2.51
N ALA A 68 3.94 -5.32 1.33
CA ALA A 68 4.47 -6.03 0.16
C ALA A 68 5.87 -6.62 0.42
N LYS A 69 6.74 -5.87 1.10
CA LYS A 69 8.07 -6.37 1.49
C LYS A 69 7.97 -7.55 2.47
N ASN A 70 7.09 -7.46 3.45
CA ASN A 70 6.89 -8.52 4.44
C ASN A 70 6.31 -9.77 3.79
N LEU A 71 5.30 -9.61 2.93
CA LEU A 71 4.70 -10.70 2.15
C LEU A 71 5.75 -11.38 1.26
N HIS A 72 6.57 -10.61 0.55
CA HIS A 72 7.65 -11.16 -0.26
C HIS A 72 8.65 -11.95 0.58
N ASN A 73 9.07 -11.42 1.72
CA ASN A 73 9.99 -12.13 2.63
C ASN A 73 9.37 -13.43 3.15
N THR A 74 8.12 -13.41 3.59
CA THR A 74 7.42 -14.62 4.06
C THR A 74 7.30 -15.66 2.96
N MET A 75 6.91 -15.24 1.75
CA MET A 75 6.81 -16.12 0.59
C MET A 75 8.17 -16.72 0.21
N VAL A 76 9.23 -15.91 0.16
CA VAL A 76 10.58 -16.38 -0.14
C VAL A 76 11.07 -17.36 0.92
N VAL A 77 10.76 -17.13 2.20
CA VAL A 77 11.12 -18.03 3.30
C VAL A 77 10.34 -19.35 3.22
N SER A 78 9.04 -19.31 2.92
CA SER A 78 8.22 -20.52 2.83
C SER A 78 8.56 -21.39 1.62
N HIS A 79 9.04 -20.79 0.53
CA HIS A 79 9.41 -21.50 -0.71
C HIS A 79 10.90 -21.85 -0.78
N ARG A 80 11.65 -21.79 0.33
CA ARG A 80 13.04 -22.28 0.32
C ARG A 80 13.02 -23.80 0.16
N PRO A 81 13.77 -24.36 -0.81
CA PRO A 81 13.87 -25.81 -0.96
C PRO A 81 14.50 -26.38 0.31
N ILE A 82 13.86 -27.41 0.86
CA ILE A 82 14.36 -28.13 2.03
C ILE A 82 15.45 -29.07 1.52
N PRO A 83 16.70 -28.99 2.05
CA PRO A 83 17.81 -29.79 1.53
C PRO A 83 17.54 -31.30 1.50
N GLU A 84 16.83 -31.81 2.51
CA GLU A 84 16.43 -33.22 2.60
C GLU A 84 15.49 -33.65 1.48
N VAL A 85 14.54 -32.78 1.08
CA VAL A 85 13.59 -33.06 0.00
C VAL A 85 14.29 -33.00 -1.36
N GLU A 86 15.22 -32.06 -1.54
CA GLU A 86 16.03 -31.97 -2.76
C GLU A 86 16.90 -33.22 -2.96
N GLU A 87 17.50 -33.73 -1.88
CA GLU A 87 18.30 -34.96 -1.92
C GLU A 87 17.44 -36.19 -2.28
N LEU A 88 16.20 -36.25 -1.78
CA LEU A 88 15.26 -37.34 -2.13
C LEU A 88 14.76 -37.22 -3.58
N LEU A 89 14.47 -36.02 -4.06
CA LEU A 89 14.06 -35.78 -5.46
C LEU A 89 15.21 -36.00 -6.46
N GLY A 90 16.46 -35.73 -6.04
CA GLY A 90 17.65 -35.95 -6.88
C GLY A 90 18.12 -37.41 -6.96
N LYS A 91 17.64 -38.28 -6.07
CA LYS A 91 17.89 -39.73 -6.12
C LYS A 91 16.93 -40.36 -7.13
N GLU A 92 17.29 -40.31 -8.41
CA GLU A 92 16.70 -41.20 -9.41
C GLU A 92 17.11 -42.64 -9.06
N GLU A 93 16.25 -43.38 -8.34
CA GLU A 93 16.52 -44.77 -8.02
C GLU A 93 16.33 -45.64 -9.27
N THR A 94 17.45 -45.93 -9.93
CA THR A 94 17.56 -46.96 -10.97
C THR A 94 17.86 -48.29 -10.32
N PHE A 95 16.88 -49.20 -10.35
CA PHE A 95 17.05 -50.58 -9.90
C PHE A 95 17.49 -51.42 -11.09
N ASP A 96 18.68 -51.99 -11.01
CA ASP A 96 19.25 -52.84 -12.04
C ASP A 96 19.02 -54.32 -11.67
N PHE A 97 18.23 -55.04 -12.49
CA PHE A 97 17.99 -56.47 -12.34
C PHE A 97 18.71 -57.24 -13.45
N GLU A 98 18.98 -58.53 -13.23
CA GLU A 98 19.78 -59.37 -14.16
C GLU A 98 19.24 -59.43 -15.61
N GLN A 99 17.97 -59.08 -15.85
CA GLN A 99 17.37 -59.09 -17.19
C GLN A 99 16.80 -57.74 -17.67
N HIS A 100 16.71 -56.72 -16.82
CA HIS A 100 16.18 -55.40 -17.17
C HIS A 100 16.41 -54.38 -16.04
N SER A 101 16.44 -53.09 -16.38
CA SER A 101 16.51 -51.99 -15.42
C SER A 101 15.18 -51.25 -15.32
N VAL A 102 14.83 -50.80 -14.11
CA VAL A 102 13.63 -50.00 -13.85
C VAL A 102 14.04 -48.69 -13.17
N SER A 103 13.69 -47.56 -13.78
CA SER A 103 13.89 -46.22 -13.21
C SER A 103 12.55 -45.63 -12.76
N ILE A 104 12.40 -45.31 -11.48
CA ILE A 104 11.22 -44.61 -10.98
C ILE A 104 11.47 -43.10 -11.11
N LYS A 105 10.82 -42.47 -12.08
CA LYS A 105 10.84 -41.01 -12.29
C LYS A 105 9.44 -40.45 -12.08
N GLU A 106 9.33 -39.27 -11.48
CA GLU A 106 8.05 -38.59 -11.41
C GLU A 106 7.61 -38.17 -12.81
N LEU A 107 6.46 -38.68 -13.24
CA LEU A 107 5.90 -38.41 -14.55
C LEU A 107 5.15 -37.07 -14.50
N SER A 108 5.87 -35.96 -14.67
CA SER A 108 5.26 -34.64 -14.77
C SER A 108 4.72 -34.38 -16.18
N THR A 109 3.64 -33.61 -16.28
CA THR A 109 3.00 -33.25 -17.55
C THR A 109 3.92 -32.50 -18.51
N ALA A 110 4.89 -31.74 -17.98
CA ALA A 110 5.90 -31.06 -18.77
C ALA A 110 6.87 -32.05 -19.44
N VAL A 111 7.44 -32.99 -18.68
CA VAL A 111 8.41 -33.98 -19.20
C VAL A 111 7.76 -34.89 -20.23
N MET A 112 6.51 -35.31 -20.00
CA MET A 112 5.76 -36.10 -20.99
C MET A 112 5.47 -35.37 -22.30
N ALA A 113 5.28 -34.04 -22.22
CA ALA A 113 4.96 -33.23 -23.38
C ALA A 113 6.16 -33.04 -24.31
N ASP A 114 7.36 -32.92 -23.73
CA ASP A 114 8.62 -32.81 -24.48
C ASP A 114 8.92 -34.11 -25.26
N ASP A 115 8.74 -35.28 -24.63
CA ASP A 115 9.04 -36.57 -25.25
C ASP A 115 8.00 -37.00 -26.31
N ASN A 116 6.72 -36.66 -26.10
CA ASN A 116 5.61 -37.12 -26.95
C ASN A 116 5.04 -36.03 -27.87
N PHE A 117 5.68 -34.86 -27.96
CA PHE A 117 5.19 -33.69 -28.71
C PHE A 117 3.75 -33.29 -28.34
N TRP A 118 3.36 -33.41 -27.06
CA TRP A 118 2.03 -32.99 -26.62
C TRP A 118 1.99 -31.48 -26.40
N ILE A 119 0.79 -30.90 -26.51
CA ILE A 119 0.55 -29.50 -26.16
C ILE A 119 0.75 -29.38 -24.65
N GLY A 120 1.90 -28.83 -24.24
CA GLY A 120 2.32 -28.72 -22.85
C GLY A 120 1.47 -27.76 -22.00
N GLU A 121 1.95 -27.45 -20.79
CA GLU A 121 1.19 -26.67 -19.81
C GLU A 121 0.77 -25.28 -20.34
N ASN A 122 -0.52 -24.96 -20.22
CA ASN A 122 -1.09 -23.68 -20.64
C ASN A 122 -0.60 -22.55 -19.72
N ARG A 123 0.45 -21.83 -20.15
CA ARG A 123 1.01 -20.68 -19.44
C ARG A 123 0.33 -19.40 -19.93
N VAL A 124 -0.35 -18.69 -19.03
CA VAL A 124 -0.81 -17.32 -19.31
C VAL A 124 0.41 -16.40 -19.43
N ASN A 125 0.65 -15.89 -20.65
CA ASN A 125 1.77 -15.01 -20.91
C ASN A 125 1.49 -13.63 -20.30
N ILE A 126 1.97 -13.40 -19.08
CA ILE A 126 1.83 -12.12 -18.34
C ILE A 126 2.92 -11.12 -18.77
N PHE A 127 3.56 -11.31 -19.93
CA PHE A 127 4.23 -10.19 -20.59
C PHE A 127 3.17 -9.18 -21.03
N ILE A 128 2.82 -8.29 -20.10
CA ILE A 128 2.23 -7.00 -20.38
C ILE A 128 3.24 -6.30 -21.28
N HIS A 129 3.03 -6.44 -22.59
CA HIS A 129 3.61 -5.54 -23.55
C HIS A 129 3.08 -4.16 -23.15
N CYS A 130 3.93 -3.41 -22.45
CA CYS A 130 3.72 -2.01 -22.18
C CYS A 130 3.81 -1.31 -23.54
N SER A 131 2.73 -1.38 -24.32
CA SER A 131 2.48 -0.59 -25.52
C SER A 131 2.19 0.86 -25.10
N PHE A 132 3.03 1.41 -24.23
CA PHE A 132 3.07 2.80 -23.84
C PHE A 132 4.04 3.48 -24.81
N GLY A 133 3.61 3.67 -26.06
CA GLY A 133 4.53 4.25 -27.05
C GLY A 133 3.96 4.66 -28.39
N TRP A 134 2.73 4.29 -28.77
CA TRP A 134 2.22 4.61 -30.12
C TRP A 134 0.97 5.50 -30.14
N THR A 135 0.32 5.76 -29.00
CA THR A 135 -0.83 6.67 -28.95
C THR A 135 -0.46 8.12 -28.65
N PHE A 136 0.77 8.42 -28.24
CA PHE A 136 1.18 9.79 -27.90
C PHE A 136 1.67 10.62 -29.10
N MET A 137 1.96 10.01 -30.25
CA MET A 137 2.46 10.73 -31.44
C MET A 137 1.36 11.19 -32.41
N ILE A 138 0.15 10.64 -32.34
CA ILE A 138 -0.94 11.03 -33.26
C ILE A 138 -1.70 12.27 -32.75
N LEU A 139 -1.75 12.50 -31.43
CA LEU A 139 -2.51 13.62 -30.86
C LEU A 139 -1.79 14.98 -30.94
N THR A 140 -0.46 15.00 -31.09
CA THR A 140 0.30 16.25 -31.28
C THR A 140 0.21 16.79 -32.71
N ALA A 141 -0.09 15.95 -33.70
CA ALA A 141 -0.27 16.39 -35.08
C ALA A 141 -1.60 17.13 -35.32
N VAL A 142 -2.64 16.84 -34.53
CA VAL A 142 -3.95 17.53 -34.65
C VAL A 142 -3.91 18.91 -33.98
N PHE A 143 -3.12 19.11 -32.93
CA PHE A 143 -3.08 20.37 -32.19
C PHE A 143 -2.19 21.46 -32.81
N HIS A 144 -1.47 21.17 -33.90
CA HIS A 144 -0.59 22.13 -34.58
C HIS A 144 -1.18 22.73 -35.86
N LEU A 145 -2.44 22.40 -36.19
CA LEU A 145 -3.12 22.88 -37.40
C LEU A 145 -4.27 23.88 -37.16
N ASP A 146 -4.52 24.29 -35.91
CA ASP A 146 -5.54 25.29 -35.55
C ASP A 146 -4.95 26.61 -35.01
N ILE A 147 -3.64 26.86 -35.23
CA ILE A 147 -3.00 28.16 -34.99
C ILE A 147 -2.27 28.59 -36.27
N LEU A 148 -3.04 28.86 -37.32
CA LEU A 148 -2.72 29.85 -38.35
C LEU A 148 -4.02 30.38 -38.99
#